data_AF-A0A1C5K4K1-F1
#
_entry.id   AF-A0A1C5K4K1-F1
#
_cell.length_a   1.000
_cell.length_b   1.000
_cell.length_c   1.000
_cell.angle_alpha   90.00
_cell.angle_beta   90.00
_cell.angle_gamma   90.00
#
_symmetry.space_group_name_H-M   'P 1'
#
loop_
_entity.id
_entity.type
_entity.pdbx_description
1 polymer ?
#
loop_
_entity_poly.entity_id
_entity_poly.type
_entity_poly.pdbx_seq_one_letter_code
_entity_poly.pdbx_strand_id
1 'polypeptide(L)'
;MTYQPGERVALVHTTDPHTLLRPGDEGTVRRYHPDPRILDVDWDNGSHLSMCLDAGDRVRRAGRAGPPDTGWQQVLDTLSAAGATVGRAAAQWWAQEALGGRAVGDVRPAARRILAALDDGDPAVLDGLPTADPYFLGDDKARYAEAAPPGAPAWQELTAHRVDEARWVWCGGFDDAVTDEVARQCRIVLHPSGDDRDLSHLHPDRVRLGGPGVFAGDWAWTPNADGEMRVPVGFAGTLVDTWNGWAVFTCTRGVAEAIVADQQAARDRYRKHLAAHGVTGVQQDRLVDESMARMRFDGDVVDVDETRVHGDPDAVERITAGADGRYTVMGRSWTWIAVHPYDCDRIAGDLPDPVEQPPRPAA
;
A
#
# COMPACT_ATOMS: atom_id res chain seq x y z
N MET A 1 -3.57 45.63 17.94
CA MET A 1 -2.45 44.76 18.37
C MET A 1 -1.45 44.70 17.23
N THR A 2 -0.16 44.77 17.51
CA THR A 2 0.89 44.77 16.48
C THR A 2 1.81 43.59 16.71
N TYR A 3 1.99 42.72 15.71
CA TYR A 3 2.94 41.60 15.76
C TYR A 3 4.30 42.04 15.22
N GLN A 4 5.39 41.53 15.80
CA GLN A 4 6.75 41.82 15.35
C GLN A 4 7.37 40.62 14.62
N PRO A 5 8.18 40.82 13.57
CA PRO A 5 8.98 39.74 13.00
C PRO A 5 9.82 39.03 14.06
N GLY A 6 9.85 37.69 14.02
CA GLY A 6 10.52 36.83 15.01
C GLY A 6 9.66 36.51 16.25
N GLU A 7 8.48 37.11 16.39
CA GLU A 7 7.58 36.80 17.50
C GLU A 7 6.97 35.40 17.34
N ARG A 8 6.87 34.65 18.44
CA ARG A 8 6.23 33.33 18.44
C ARG A 8 4.73 33.48 18.59
N VAL A 9 3.99 32.80 17.74
CA VAL A 9 2.54 32.75 17.75
C VAL A 9 2.07 31.31 17.70
N ALA A 10 0.90 31.05 18.26
CA ALA A 10 0.20 29.79 18.11
C ALA A 10 -1.14 30.05 17.42
N LEU A 11 -1.51 29.18 16.49
CA LEU A 11 -2.81 29.23 15.84
C LEU A 11 -3.90 29.02 16.89
N VAL A 12 -4.91 29.88 16.91
CA VAL A 12 -6.10 29.71 17.77
C VAL A 12 -7.27 29.24 16.93
N HIS A 13 -7.42 29.80 15.73
CA HIS A 13 -8.50 29.46 14.82
C HIS A 13 -8.11 29.89 13.40
N THR A 14 -8.50 29.11 12.41
CA THR A 14 -8.47 29.53 11.01
C THR A 14 -9.76 29.17 10.31
N THR A 15 -10.18 30.02 9.39
CA THR A 15 -11.35 29.81 8.54
C THR A 15 -10.99 29.15 7.20
N ASP A 16 -9.71 28.90 6.92
CA ASP A 16 -9.27 28.23 5.70
C ASP A 16 -9.50 26.71 5.81
N PRO A 17 -10.44 26.12 5.06
CA PRO A 17 -10.71 24.69 5.13
C PRO A 17 -9.65 23.83 4.43
N HIS A 18 -8.73 24.46 3.67
CA HIS A 18 -7.72 23.75 2.86
C HIS A 18 -6.33 23.73 3.52
N THR A 19 -6.20 24.29 4.72
CA THR A 19 -4.92 24.29 5.44
C THR A 19 -4.70 23.00 6.24
N LEU A 20 -3.45 22.56 6.27
CA LEU A 20 -2.99 21.51 7.18
C LEU A 20 -2.71 22.04 8.60
N LEU A 21 -2.78 23.36 8.80
CA LEU A 21 -2.61 23.94 10.12
C LEU A 21 -3.74 23.55 11.06
N ARG A 22 -3.40 23.36 12.33
CA ARG A 22 -4.31 23.02 13.42
C ARG A 22 -4.20 24.05 14.55
N PRO A 23 -5.28 24.39 15.26
CA PRO A 23 -5.19 25.19 16.47
C PRO A 23 -4.16 24.60 17.45
N GLY A 24 -3.22 25.41 17.91
CA GLY A 24 -2.07 24.98 18.70
C GLY A 24 -0.76 24.98 17.91
N ASP A 25 -0.80 24.78 16.59
CA ASP A 25 0.37 24.85 15.74
C ASP A 25 1.09 26.16 16.00
N GLU A 26 2.38 26.06 16.26
CA GLU A 26 3.19 27.22 16.53
C GLU A 26 3.97 27.64 15.30
N GLY A 27 4.25 28.93 15.23
CA GLY A 27 5.00 29.50 14.14
C GLY A 27 5.69 30.78 14.56
N THR A 28 6.60 31.20 13.70
CA THR A 28 7.37 32.42 13.86
C THR A 28 6.80 33.47 12.91
N VAL A 29 6.41 34.62 13.45
CA VAL A 29 5.92 35.74 12.65
C VAL A 29 7.04 36.17 11.71
N ARG A 30 6.79 36.09 10.41
CA ARG A 30 7.69 36.58 9.37
C ARG A 30 7.44 38.06 9.12
N ARG A 31 6.17 38.43 8.98
CA ARG A 31 5.76 39.80 8.65
C ARG A 31 4.32 40.06 9.08
N TYR A 32 4.05 41.27 9.54
CA TYR A 32 2.70 41.75 9.78
C TYR A 32 2.39 42.95 8.86
N HIS A 33 1.29 42.85 8.12
CA HIS A 33 0.78 43.91 7.26
C HIS A 33 -0.40 44.59 7.96
N PRO A 34 -0.22 45.80 8.52
CA PRO A 34 -1.23 46.43 9.38
C PRO A 34 -2.49 46.85 8.62
N ASP A 35 -2.37 47.28 7.36
CA ASP A 35 -3.50 47.78 6.57
C ASP A 35 -4.48 46.66 6.15
N PRO A 36 -4.03 45.50 5.62
CA PRO A 36 -4.94 44.37 5.40
C PRO A 36 -5.08 43.45 6.62
N ARG A 37 -4.41 43.77 7.74
CA ARG A 37 -4.32 42.95 8.96
C ARG A 37 -3.97 41.48 8.69
N ILE A 38 -3.04 41.25 7.76
CA ILE A 38 -2.50 39.94 7.40
C ILE A 38 -1.23 39.67 8.20
N LEU A 39 -1.14 38.48 8.77
CA LEU A 39 0.03 38.01 9.50
C LEU A 39 0.68 36.83 8.74
N ASP A 40 1.84 37.06 8.15
CA ASP A 40 2.64 36.00 7.53
C ASP A 40 3.41 35.25 8.63
N VAL A 41 3.25 33.94 8.70
CA VAL A 41 3.87 33.08 9.72
C VAL A 41 4.58 31.92 9.03
N ASP A 42 5.82 31.67 9.46
CA ASP A 42 6.52 30.42 9.16
C ASP A 42 6.17 29.44 10.28
N TRP A 43 5.29 28.49 9.98
CA TRP A 43 4.81 27.49 10.93
C TRP A 43 5.80 26.34 11.06
N ASP A 44 5.91 25.79 12.27
CA ASP A 44 6.92 24.77 12.59
C ASP A 44 6.67 23.45 11.83
N ASN A 45 5.44 23.23 11.37
CA ASN A 45 5.08 22.10 10.50
C ASN A 45 5.50 22.29 9.02
N GLY A 46 6.20 23.38 8.70
CA GLY A 46 6.67 23.71 7.35
C GLY A 46 5.70 24.51 6.49
N SER A 47 4.48 24.80 6.98
CA SER A 47 3.54 25.69 6.31
C SER A 47 4.01 27.15 6.36
N HIS A 48 3.73 27.90 5.30
CA HIS A 48 3.98 29.36 5.22
C HIS A 48 2.67 30.17 5.13
N LEU A 49 1.55 29.58 5.56
CA LEU A 49 0.22 30.19 5.39
C LEU A 49 0.10 31.49 6.22
N SER A 50 -0.41 32.53 5.55
CA SER A 50 -0.72 33.81 6.17
C SER A 50 -2.09 33.80 6.83
N MET A 51 -2.21 34.43 7.99
CA MET A 51 -3.47 34.57 8.74
C MET A 51 -4.15 35.91 8.40
N CYS A 52 -5.40 35.84 7.97
CA CYS A 52 -6.27 36.98 7.66
C CYS A 52 -7.10 37.35 8.90
N LEU A 53 -6.54 38.20 9.78
CA LEU A 53 -7.13 38.48 11.09
C LEU A 53 -8.50 39.19 11.02
N ASP A 54 -8.78 39.89 9.92
CA ASP A 54 -10.09 40.52 9.68
C ASP A 54 -11.11 39.56 9.07
N ALA A 55 -10.66 38.43 8.49
CA ALA A 55 -11.52 37.41 7.89
C ALA A 55 -11.94 36.32 8.89
N GLY A 56 -11.45 36.38 10.13
CA GLY A 56 -11.84 35.47 11.20
C GLY A 56 -10.69 34.66 11.79
N ASP A 57 -9.52 34.61 11.15
CA ASP A 57 -8.35 33.92 11.68
C ASP A 57 -7.89 34.54 13.00
N ARG A 58 -7.44 33.71 13.93
CA ARG A 58 -6.99 34.13 15.25
C ARG A 58 -5.69 33.42 15.59
N VAL A 59 -4.73 34.19 16.09
CA VAL A 59 -3.51 33.69 16.68
C VAL A 59 -3.34 34.28 18.07
N ARG A 60 -2.66 33.55 18.96
CA ARG A 60 -2.20 34.06 20.26
C ARG A 60 -0.69 34.17 20.24
N ARG A 61 -0.13 35.13 20.97
CA ARG A 61 1.31 35.15 21.23
C ARG A 61 1.67 33.92 22.06
N ALA A 62 2.60 33.11 21.57
CA ALA A 62 3.11 31.97 22.31
C ALA A 62 4.23 32.50 23.22
N GLY A 63 4.00 32.46 24.54
CA GLY A 63 5.10 32.59 25.49
C GLY A 63 6.06 31.41 25.32
N ARG A 64 7.32 31.57 25.76
CA ARG A 64 8.32 30.50 25.79
C ARG A 64 7.67 29.24 26.37
N ALA A 65 7.54 28.19 25.55
CA ALA A 65 6.81 26.98 25.91
C ALA A 65 7.27 26.48 27.27
N GLY A 66 6.33 26.32 28.19
CA GLY A 66 6.57 25.56 29.41
C GLY A 66 6.88 24.10 29.05
N PRO A 67 7.39 23.30 29.99
CA PRO A 67 7.55 21.86 29.77
C PRO A 67 6.20 21.24 29.33
N PRO A 68 6.23 20.22 28.45
CA PRO A 68 5.01 19.59 27.93
C PRO A 68 4.16 19.10 29.10
N ASP A 69 2.85 19.38 29.05
CA ASP A 69 1.88 18.84 30.00
C ASP A 69 1.69 17.35 29.67
N THR A 70 2.55 16.52 30.25
CA THR A 70 2.54 15.07 30.04
C THR A 70 1.19 14.43 30.37
N GLY A 71 0.43 15.03 31.29
CA GLY A 71 -0.92 14.57 31.62
C GLY A 71 -1.91 14.83 30.48
N TRP A 72 -1.83 16.00 29.84
CA TRP A 72 -2.65 16.31 28.68
C TRP A 72 -2.27 15.48 27.45
N GLN A 73 -0.98 15.26 27.19
CA GLN A 73 -0.55 14.42 26.08
C GLN A 73 -1.11 12.99 26.19
N GLN A 74 -1.10 12.42 27.39
CA GLN A 74 -1.71 11.10 27.63
C GLN A 74 -3.22 11.09 27.31
N VAL A 75 -3.93 12.18 27.61
CA VAL A 75 -5.36 12.33 27.23
C VAL A 75 -5.50 12.34 25.71
N LEU A 76 -4.67 13.11 25.00
CA LEU A 76 -4.67 13.16 23.53
C LEU A 76 -4.38 11.79 22.91
N ASP A 77 -3.36 11.06 23.40
CA ASP A 77 -3.02 9.73 22.89
C ASP A 77 -4.18 8.74 23.09
N THR A 78 -4.88 8.83 24.24
CA THR A 78 -6.05 7.98 24.52
C THR A 78 -7.23 8.34 23.61
N LEU A 79 -7.46 9.63 23.35
CA LEU A 79 -8.50 10.08 22.43
C LEU A 79 -8.21 9.66 20.99
N SER A 80 -6.95 9.75 20.55
CA SER A 80 -6.51 9.27 19.24
C SER A 80 -6.79 7.77 19.09
N ALA A 81 -6.40 6.97 20.09
CA ALA A 81 -6.64 5.52 20.09
C ALA A 81 -8.14 5.16 20.10
N ALA A 82 -8.96 5.95 20.81
CA ALA A 82 -10.42 5.79 20.81
C ALA A 82 -11.01 6.12 19.43
N GLY A 83 -10.60 7.25 18.83
CA GLY A 83 -10.95 7.62 17.45
C GLY A 83 -10.59 6.51 16.47
N ALA A 84 -9.37 5.99 16.56
CA ALA A 84 -8.89 4.89 15.73
C ALA A 84 -9.71 3.61 15.87
N THR A 85 -10.22 3.32 17.08
CA THR A 85 -11.08 2.15 17.31
C THR A 85 -12.43 2.30 16.62
N VAL A 86 -13.04 3.49 16.70
CA VAL A 86 -14.30 3.79 16.01
C VAL A 86 -14.09 3.84 14.50
N GLY A 87 -12.98 4.40 14.03
CA GLY A 87 -12.59 4.46 12.62
C GLY A 87 -12.46 3.07 12.00
N ARG A 88 -11.72 2.15 12.65
CA ARG A 88 -11.64 0.74 12.19
C ARG A 88 -13.01 0.07 12.08
N ALA A 89 -13.90 0.28 13.06
CA ALA A 89 -15.23 -0.29 13.03
C ALA A 89 -16.08 0.28 11.87
N ALA A 90 -15.97 1.59 11.62
CA ALA A 90 -16.64 2.25 10.50
C ALA A 90 -16.13 1.73 9.15
N ALA A 91 -14.81 1.58 8.99
CA ALA A 91 -14.19 1.00 7.80
C ALA A 91 -14.60 -0.45 7.56
N GLN A 92 -14.69 -1.28 8.60
CA GLN A 92 -15.17 -2.66 8.49
C GLN A 92 -16.64 -2.72 8.05
N TRP A 93 -17.48 -1.83 8.58
CA TRP A 93 -18.88 -1.74 8.15
C TRP A 93 -18.99 -1.31 6.68
N TRP A 94 -18.26 -0.26 6.30
CA TRP A 94 -18.15 0.19 4.91
C TRP A 94 -17.69 -0.96 3.99
N ALA A 95 -16.68 -1.73 4.40
CA ALA A 95 -16.14 -2.82 3.62
C ALA A 95 -17.18 -3.93 3.39
N GLN A 96 -18.07 -4.20 4.34
CA GLN A 96 -19.16 -5.17 4.11
C GLN A 96 -20.11 -4.74 2.98
N GLU A 97 -20.32 -3.44 2.80
CA GLU A 97 -21.18 -2.89 1.76
C GLU A 97 -20.46 -2.74 0.42
N ALA A 98 -19.22 -2.23 0.45
CA ALA A 98 -18.45 -1.90 -0.74
C ALA A 98 -17.67 -3.08 -1.34
N LEU A 99 -17.18 -3.99 -0.49
CA LEU A 99 -16.25 -5.07 -0.87
C LEU A 99 -16.71 -6.46 -0.44
N GLY A 100 -17.66 -6.54 0.50
CA GLY A 100 -18.08 -7.78 1.15
C GLY A 100 -19.36 -8.37 0.58
N GLY A 101 -20.07 -9.17 1.39
CA GLY A 101 -21.21 -9.97 0.95
C GLY A 101 -22.44 -9.19 0.46
N ARG A 102 -22.47 -7.87 0.60
CA ARG A 102 -23.53 -7.01 0.03
C ARG A 102 -23.13 -6.34 -1.29
N ALA A 103 -21.85 -6.42 -1.68
CA ALA A 103 -21.39 -5.91 -2.95
C ALA A 103 -21.90 -6.79 -4.11
N VAL A 104 -22.22 -6.16 -5.24
CA VAL A 104 -22.72 -6.87 -6.43
C VAL A 104 -21.59 -6.99 -7.45
N GLY A 105 -21.29 -8.22 -7.89
CA GLY A 105 -20.28 -8.49 -8.91
C GLY A 105 -18.88 -8.76 -8.36
N ASP A 106 -17.87 -8.72 -9.23
CA ASP A 106 -16.47 -8.84 -8.83
C ASP A 106 -16.00 -7.53 -8.16
N VAL A 107 -15.57 -7.64 -6.91
CA VAL A 107 -15.11 -6.51 -6.08
C VAL A 107 -13.63 -6.20 -6.25
N ARG A 108 -12.86 -7.07 -6.92
CA ARG A 108 -11.42 -6.90 -7.10
C ARG A 108 -11.06 -5.63 -7.89
N PRO A 109 -11.72 -5.30 -9.02
CA PRO A 109 -11.42 -4.05 -9.73
C PRO A 109 -11.66 -2.80 -8.88
N ALA A 110 -12.71 -2.82 -8.05
CA ALA A 110 -13.00 -1.73 -7.12
C ALA A 110 -11.91 -1.62 -6.03
N ALA A 111 -11.52 -2.74 -5.42
CA ALA A 111 -10.45 -2.77 -4.42
C ALA A 111 -9.11 -2.23 -4.95
N ARG A 112 -8.74 -2.54 -6.21
CA ARG A 112 -7.52 -1.99 -6.84
C ARG A 112 -7.58 -0.50 -7.00
N ARG A 113 -8.71 0.01 -7.52
CA ARG A 113 -8.91 1.44 -7.73
C ARG A 113 -8.80 2.20 -6.42
N ILE A 114 -9.36 1.66 -5.34
CA ILE A 114 -9.31 2.28 -4.02
C ILE A 114 -7.88 2.31 -3.49
N LEU A 115 -7.12 1.20 -3.57
CA LEU A 115 -5.72 1.20 -3.14
C LEU A 115 -4.86 2.22 -3.91
N ALA A 116 -4.96 2.24 -5.24
CA ALA A 116 -4.23 3.20 -6.05
C ALA A 116 -4.58 4.64 -5.69
N ALA A 117 -5.88 4.92 -5.48
CA ALA A 117 -6.35 6.23 -5.09
C ALA A 117 -5.90 6.64 -3.67
N LEU A 118 -5.80 5.71 -2.73
CA LEU A 118 -5.24 5.96 -1.40
C LEU A 118 -3.75 6.32 -1.48
N ASP A 119 -2.98 5.60 -2.30
CA ASP A 119 -1.56 5.87 -2.50
C ASP A 119 -1.31 7.22 -3.20
N ASP A 120 -2.18 7.60 -4.15
CA ASP A 120 -2.12 8.86 -4.88
C ASP A 120 -2.73 10.05 -4.11
N GLY A 121 -3.45 9.79 -3.03
CA GLY A 121 -4.20 10.81 -2.28
C GLY A 121 -5.37 11.42 -3.08
N ASP A 122 -6.05 10.63 -3.92
CA ASP A 122 -7.14 11.09 -4.78
C ASP A 122 -8.37 11.51 -3.95
N PRO A 123 -8.74 12.81 -3.95
CA PRO A 123 -9.88 13.31 -3.19
C PRO A 123 -11.21 12.63 -3.54
N ALA A 124 -11.40 12.19 -4.80
CA ALA A 124 -12.67 11.58 -5.21
C ALA A 124 -12.94 10.23 -4.51
N VAL A 125 -11.89 9.52 -4.10
CA VAL A 125 -12.01 8.29 -3.32
C VAL A 125 -12.04 8.59 -1.83
N LEU A 126 -11.19 9.50 -1.37
CA LEU A 126 -11.13 9.91 0.04
C LEU A 126 -12.47 10.49 0.53
N ASP A 127 -13.13 11.31 -0.30
CA ASP A 127 -14.46 11.88 -0.01
C ASP A 127 -15.57 10.81 0.10
N GLY A 128 -15.33 9.62 -0.45
CA GLY A 128 -16.26 8.48 -0.40
C GLY A 128 -16.06 7.57 0.82
N LEU A 129 -15.01 7.78 1.61
CA LEU A 129 -14.72 7.00 2.81
C LEU A 129 -15.49 7.54 4.03
N PRO A 130 -15.72 6.71 5.06
CA PRO A 130 -16.19 7.21 6.35
C PRO A 130 -15.25 8.30 6.88
N THR A 131 -15.79 9.47 7.23
CA THR A 131 -15.01 10.58 7.79
C THR A 131 -15.64 11.05 9.10
N ALA A 132 -14.81 11.55 10.02
CA ALA A 132 -15.28 12.21 11.22
C ALA A 132 -15.45 13.71 10.94
N ASP A 133 -16.68 14.23 10.92
CA ASP A 133 -16.90 15.68 10.77
C ASP A 133 -16.39 16.44 12.01
N PRO A 134 -15.31 17.23 11.91
CA PRO A 134 -14.74 17.97 13.03
C PRO A 134 -15.52 19.26 13.35
N TYR A 135 -16.58 19.57 12.59
CA TYR A 135 -17.47 20.69 12.85
C TYR A 135 -18.82 20.25 13.42
N PHE A 136 -19.05 18.94 13.55
CA PHE A 136 -20.23 18.40 14.22
C PHE A 136 -20.05 18.36 15.75
N LEU A 137 -20.32 19.50 16.39
CA LEU A 137 -20.09 19.76 17.83
C LEU A 137 -20.97 18.93 18.79
N GLY A 138 -21.96 18.18 18.30
CA GLY A 138 -22.99 17.55 19.13
C GLY A 138 -22.44 16.50 20.10
N ASP A 139 -21.35 15.83 19.73
CA ASP A 139 -20.90 14.61 20.40
C ASP A 139 -19.55 14.74 21.13
N ASP A 140 -18.84 15.86 21.02
CA ASP A 140 -17.46 15.98 21.54
C ASP A 140 -17.36 15.68 23.03
N LYS A 141 -18.33 16.19 23.81
CA LYS A 141 -18.40 15.97 25.25
C LYS A 141 -18.58 14.48 25.58
N ALA A 142 -19.41 13.78 24.81
CA ALA A 142 -19.68 12.37 25.02
C ALA A 142 -18.44 11.54 24.66
N ARG A 143 -17.84 11.79 23.50
CA ARG A 143 -16.60 11.14 23.05
C ARG A 143 -15.47 11.31 24.06
N TYR A 144 -15.29 12.54 24.57
CA TYR A 144 -14.29 12.80 25.60
C TYR A 144 -14.60 12.08 26.91
N ALA A 145 -15.85 12.10 27.38
CA ALA A 145 -16.22 11.44 28.62
C ALA A 145 -16.06 9.91 28.56
N GLU A 146 -16.24 9.31 27.38
CA GLU A 146 -16.06 7.87 27.16
C GLU A 146 -14.58 7.47 27.07
N ALA A 147 -13.75 8.29 26.41
CA ALA A 147 -12.37 7.95 26.09
C ALA A 147 -11.34 8.49 27.09
N ALA A 148 -11.62 9.59 27.80
CA ALA A 148 -10.62 10.23 28.65
C ALA A 148 -10.17 9.30 29.80
N PRO A 149 -8.85 9.19 30.06
CA PRO A 149 -8.33 8.30 31.09
C PRO A 149 -8.71 8.77 32.50
N PRO A 150 -8.71 7.87 33.51
CA PRO A 150 -8.91 8.26 34.90
C PRO A 150 -7.92 9.35 35.34
N GLY A 151 -8.43 10.43 35.93
CA GLY A 151 -7.63 11.58 36.35
C GLY A 151 -7.49 12.68 35.29
N ALA A 152 -8.08 12.50 34.11
CA ALA A 152 -8.22 13.60 33.14
C ALA A 152 -9.14 14.71 33.68
N PRO A 153 -8.92 15.98 33.31
CA PRO A 153 -9.80 17.09 33.67
C PRO A 153 -11.22 16.84 33.18
N ALA A 154 -12.23 17.34 33.92
CA ALA A 154 -13.61 17.23 33.48
C ALA A 154 -13.82 18.09 32.21
N TRP A 155 -14.73 17.68 31.32
CA TRP A 155 -15.01 18.42 30.08
C TRP A 155 -15.29 19.91 30.32
N GLN A 156 -16.03 20.23 31.38
CA GLN A 156 -16.41 21.60 31.75
C GLN A 156 -15.22 22.44 32.25
N GLU A 157 -14.10 21.80 32.59
CA GLU A 157 -12.87 22.43 33.08
C GLU A 157 -11.87 22.65 31.92
N LEU A 158 -12.14 22.09 30.74
CA LEU A 158 -11.30 22.29 29.57
C LEU A 158 -11.45 23.72 29.05
N THR A 159 -10.30 24.32 28.74
CA THR A 159 -10.27 25.55 27.95
C THR A 159 -10.75 25.26 26.53
N ALA A 160 -11.24 26.30 25.82
CA ALA A 160 -11.63 26.17 24.41
C ALA A 160 -10.53 25.53 23.53
N HIS A 161 -9.26 25.86 23.79
CA HIS A 161 -8.13 25.27 23.08
C HIS A 161 -8.03 23.75 23.28
N ARG A 162 -8.14 23.27 24.53
CA ARG A 162 -8.12 21.83 24.85
C ARG A 162 -9.33 21.07 24.31
N VAL A 163 -10.48 21.74 24.25
CA VAL A 163 -11.67 21.19 23.58
C VAL A 163 -11.39 20.96 22.09
N ASP A 164 -10.79 21.94 21.40
CA ASP A 164 -10.45 21.81 19.99
C ASP A 164 -9.33 20.76 19.77
N GLU A 165 -8.28 20.74 20.61
CA GLU A 165 -7.23 19.71 20.52
C GLU A 165 -7.81 18.29 20.69
N ALA A 166 -8.64 18.07 21.72
CA ALA A 166 -9.29 16.79 21.95
C ALA A 166 -10.15 16.35 20.75
N ARG A 167 -10.88 17.30 20.14
CA ARG A 167 -11.70 17.04 18.95
C ARG A 167 -10.83 16.61 17.78
N TRP A 168 -9.83 17.41 17.42
CA TRP A 168 -8.99 17.16 16.25
C TRP A 168 -8.18 15.88 16.38
N VAL A 169 -7.66 15.58 17.57
CA VAL A 169 -6.89 14.35 17.79
C VAL A 169 -7.77 13.10 17.68
N TRP A 170 -9.01 13.17 18.17
CA TRP A 170 -9.96 12.07 17.99
C TRP A 170 -10.34 11.90 16.51
N CYS A 171 -10.67 12.98 15.80
CA CYS A 171 -10.99 12.94 14.37
C CYS A 171 -9.82 12.43 13.53
N GLY A 172 -8.60 12.92 13.77
CA GLY A 172 -7.41 12.45 13.07
C GLY A 172 -7.16 10.95 13.30
N GLY A 173 -7.25 10.49 14.55
CA GLY A 173 -7.15 9.06 14.86
C GLY A 173 -8.23 8.23 14.15
N PHE A 174 -9.46 8.75 14.01
CA PHE A 174 -10.52 8.10 13.26
C PHE A 174 -10.19 8.02 11.76
N ASP A 175 -9.85 9.14 11.12
CA ASP A 175 -9.64 9.21 9.66
C ASP A 175 -8.41 8.39 9.22
N ASP A 176 -7.32 8.46 9.99
CA ASP A 176 -6.11 7.65 9.76
C ASP A 176 -6.45 6.15 9.83
N ALA A 177 -7.20 5.75 10.86
CA ALA A 177 -7.56 4.35 11.04
C ALA A 177 -8.59 3.85 10.03
N VAL A 178 -9.47 4.71 9.52
CA VAL A 178 -10.35 4.37 8.39
C VAL A 178 -9.52 4.08 7.17
N THR A 179 -8.58 4.98 6.83
CA THR A 179 -7.71 4.84 5.66
C THR A 179 -6.91 3.54 5.72
N ASP A 180 -6.27 3.27 6.85
CA ASP A 180 -5.49 2.07 7.08
C ASP A 180 -6.34 0.78 6.97
N GLU A 181 -7.51 0.76 7.59
CA GLU A 181 -8.38 -0.42 7.57
C GLU A 181 -9.03 -0.63 6.21
N VAL A 182 -9.42 0.43 5.49
CA VAL A 182 -9.90 0.33 4.11
C VAL A 182 -8.82 -0.29 3.23
N ALA A 183 -7.58 0.20 3.31
CA ALA A 183 -6.47 -0.36 2.56
C ALA A 183 -6.25 -1.85 2.91
N ARG A 184 -6.30 -2.20 4.20
CA ARG A 184 -6.21 -3.58 4.67
C ARG A 184 -7.31 -4.47 4.08
N GLN A 185 -8.56 -4.01 4.08
CA GLN A 185 -9.69 -4.76 3.51
C GLN A 185 -9.56 -4.95 1.99
N CYS A 186 -9.13 -3.91 1.27
CA CYS A 186 -8.82 -4.04 -0.16
C CYS A 186 -7.69 -5.05 -0.41
N ARG A 187 -6.62 -5.02 0.39
CA ARG A 187 -5.52 -5.99 0.29
C ARG A 187 -5.99 -7.42 0.52
N ILE A 188 -6.86 -7.67 1.51
CA ILE A 188 -7.44 -9.00 1.76
C ILE A 188 -8.22 -9.52 0.54
N VAL A 189 -9.05 -8.67 -0.07
CA VAL A 189 -9.83 -9.01 -1.27
C VAL A 189 -8.93 -9.34 -2.47
N LEU A 190 -7.82 -8.62 -2.59
CA LEU A 190 -6.85 -8.78 -3.66
C LEU A 190 -5.78 -9.84 -3.37
N HIS A 191 -5.71 -10.32 -2.12
CA HIS A 191 -4.64 -11.20 -1.70
C HIS A 191 -4.70 -12.52 -2.47
N PRO A 192 -3.59 -12.99 -3.07
CA PRO A 192 -3.58 -14.23 -3.85
C PRO A 192 -4.02 -15.47 -3.06
N SER A 193 -3.87 -15.47 -1.74
CA SER A 193 -4.35 -16.49 -0.78
C SER A 193 -5.52 -16.04 0.11
N GLY A 194 -6.00 -14.80 -0.03
CA GLY A 194 -7.08 -14.25 0.81
C GLY A 194 -6.70 -13.95 2.27
N ASP A 195 -5.40 -13.86 2.59
CA ASP A 195 -4.92 -13.44 3.91
C ASP A 195 -4.69 -11.92 3.99
N ASP A 196 -4.36 -11.42 5.18
CA ASP A 196 -4.27 -9.97 5.49
C ASP A 196 -2.84 -9.44 5.52
N ARG A 197 -1.85 -10.22 5.07
CA ARG A 197 -0.46 -9.80 5.08
C ARG A 197 -0.23 -8.67 4.08
N ASP A 198 0.50 -7.65 4.52
CA ASP A 198 1.05 -6.66 3.61
C ASP A 198 2.20 -7.30 2.81
N LEU A 199 2.04 -7.34 1.49
CA LEU A 199 3.05 -7.84 0.57
C LEU A 199 3.82 -6.71 -0.14
N SER A 200 3.64 -5.46 0.29
CA SER A 200 4.31 -4.31 -0.30
C SER A 200 5.84 -4.38 -0.22
N HIS A 201 6.41 -5.13 0.72
CA HIS A 201 7.86 -5.38 0.81
C HIS A 201 8.39 -6.22 -0.36
N LEU A 202 7.52 -6.98 -1.03
CA LEU A 202 7.85 -7.81 -2.20
C LEU A 202 7.60 -7.09 -3.53
N HIS A 203 7.28 -5.79 -3.51
CA HIS A 203 7.17 -4.97 -4.71
C HIS A 203 8.43 -5.12 -5.58
N PRO A 204 8.35 -5.22 -6.92
CA PRO A 204 9.50 -5.42 -7.81
C PRO A 204 10.66 -4.46 -7.53
N ASP A 205 10.37 -3.17 -7.36
CA ASP A 205 11.35 -2.12 -7.05
C ASP A 205 12.03 -2.25 -5.67
N ARG A 206 11.54 -3.14 -4.81
CA ARG A 206 12.08 -3.43 -3.47
C ARG A 206 12.83 -4.76 -3.40
N VAL A 207 12.69 -5.64 -4.40
CA VAL A 207 13.46 -6.89 -4.48
C VAL A 207 14.95 -6.57 -4.68
N ARG A 208 15.83 -7.24 -3.93
CA ARG A 208 17.29 -7.06 -3.97
C ARG A 208 17.98 -8.40 -4.15
N LEU A 209 19.21 -8.39 -4.67
CA LEU A 209 20.05 -9.60 -4.73
C LEU A 209 20.20 -10.20 -3.32
N GLY A 210 19.99 -11.51 -3.23
CA GLY A 210 19.92 -12.28 -1.98
C GLY A 210 18.57 -12.19 -1.25
N GLY A 211 17.67 -11.31 -1.68
CA GLY A 211 16.37 -11.08 -1.07
C GLY A 211 15.24 -11.90 -1.69
N PRO A 212 14.11 -12.05 -0.96
CA PRO A 212 12.94 -12.71 -1.49
C PRO A 212 12.19 -11.85 -2.51
N GLY A 213 11.46 -12.50 -3.41
CA GLY A 213 10.59 -11.84 -4.36
C GLY A 213 9.59 -12.81 -4.98
N VAL A 214 8.61 -12.24 -5.69
CA VAL A 214 7.71 -12.97 -6.58
C VAL A 214 8.14 -12.69 -8.00
N PHE A 215 8.22 -13.73 -8.82
CA PHE A 215 8.63 -13.62 -10.21
C PHE A 215 7.71 -14.40 -11.15
N ALA A 216 7.72 -14.01 -12.42
CA ALA A 216 6.98 -14.66 -13.48
C ALA A 216 7.72 -14.51 -14.82
N GLY A 217 7.37 -15.33 -15.81
CA GLY A 217 7.85 -15.12 -17.18
C GLY A 217 7.22 -13.86 -17.76
N ASP A 218 7.94 -13.09 -18.55
CA ASP A 218 7.41 -11.89 -19.22
C ASP A 218 6.23 -12.19 -20.18
N TRP A 219 6.12 -13.42 -20.68
CA TRP A 219 4.98 -13.90 -21.46
C TRP A 219 3.75 -14.25 -20.62
N ALA A 220 3.86 -14.27 -19.28
CA ALA A 220 2.78 -14.73 -18.41
C ALA A 220 1.63 -13.73 -18.30
N TRP A 221 1.82 -12.48 -18.73
CA TRP A 221 0.80 -11.45 -18.70
C TRP A 221 -0.35 -11.78 -19.65
N THR A 222 -1.55 -11.95 -19.10
CA THR A 222 -2.78 -12.19 -19.85
C THR A 222 -3.89 -11.26 -19.38
N PRO A 223 -4.74 -10.74 -20.27
CA PRO A 223 -5.88 -9.95 -19.85
C PRO A 223 -6.89 -10.81 -19.08
N ASN A 224 -7.42 -10.29 -17.97
CA ASN A 224 -8.56 -10.87 -17.26
C ASN A 224 -9.89 -10.53 -17.96
N ALA A 225 -11.01 -10.90 -17.36
CA ALA A 225 -12.35 -10.62 -17.90
C ALA A 225 -12.64 -9.13 -18.11
N ASP A 226 -11.98 -8.27 -17.32
CA ASP A 226 -12.10 -6.81 -17.38
C ASP A 226 -11.06 -6.15 -18.31
N GLY A 227 -10.21 -6.96 -18.97
CA GLY A 227 -9.15 -6.48 -19.86
C GLY A 227 -7.88 -6.00 -19.14
N GLU A 228 -7.81 -6.13 -17.83
CA GLU A 228 -6.61 -5.83 -17.04
C GLU A 228 -5.56 -6.92 -17.22
N MET A 229 -4.30 -6.54 -17.47
CA MET A 229 -3.21 -7.49 -17.61
C MET A 229 -2.85 -8.07 -16.23
N ARG A 230 -2.89 -9.40 -16.11
CA ARG A 230 -2.61 -10.13 -14.87
C ARG A 230 -1.67 -11.29 -15.14
N VAL A 231 -0.98 -11.72 -14.08
CA VAL A 231 -0.15 -12.92 -14.11
C VAL A 231 -0.94 -14.08 -13.49
N PRO A 232 -1.30 -15.14 -14.25
CA PRO A 232 -2.08 -16.24 -13.69
C PRO A 232 -1.40 -16.94 -12.52
N VAL A 233 -0.06 -17.04 -12.55
CA VAL A 233 0.74 -17.69 -11.51
C VAL A 233 2.04 -16.92 -11.31
N GLY A 234 2.23 -16.35 -10.12
CA GLY A 234 3.53 -15.90 -9.64
C GLY A 234 4.28 -17.01 -8.91
N PHE A 235 5.60 -16.93 -8.86
CA PHE A 235 6.46 -17.91 -8.21
C PHE A 235 7.28 -17.24 -7.11
N ALA A 236 7.25 -17.81 -5.90
CA ALA A 236 8.08 -17.33 -4.80
C ALA A 236 9.52 -17.82 -4.94
N GLY A 237 10.49 -16.92 -4.78
CA GLY A 237 11.90 -17.25 -4.88
C GLY A 237 12.83 -16.23 -4.22
N THR A 238 14.13 -16.50 -4.33
CA THR A 238 15.20 -15.58 -3.92
C THR A 238 15.91 -15.09 -5.15
N LEU A 239 16.00 -13.77 -5.34
CA LEU A 239 16.76 -13.19 -6.45
C LEU A 239 18.24 -13.43 -6.20
N VAL A 240 18.93 -14.14 -7.10
CA VAL A 240 20.36 -14.48 -6.92
C VAL A 240 21.27 -13.80 -7.92
N ASP A 241 20.75 -13.43 -9.09
CA ASP A 241 21.53 -12.75 -10.12
C ASP A 241 20.61 -12.02 -11.11
N THR A 242 21.21 -11.35 -12.09
CA THR A 242 20.56 -10.84 -13.30
C THR A 242 21.37 -11.28 -14.52
N TRP A 243 20.68 -11.70 -15.58
CA TRP A 243 21.31 -12.11 -16.84
C TRP A 243 20.64 -11.42 -18.02
N ASN A 244 21.41 -10.66 -18.81
CA ASN A 244 20.90 -9.86 -19.93
C ASN A 244 19.69 -8.97 -19.57
N GLY A 245 19.65 -8.44 -18.35
CA GLY A 245 18.56 -7.61 -17.84
C GLY A 245 17.37 -8.39 -17.27
N TRP A 246 17.37 -9.73 -17.34
CA TRP A 246 16.35 -10.59 -16.76
C TRP A 246 16.77 -11.09 -15.38
N ALA A 247 15.78 -11.33 -14.52
CA ALA A 247 16.03 -11.80 -13.17
C ALA A 247 16.41 -13.29 -13.16
N VAL A 248 17.32 -13.66 -12.27
CA VAL A 248 17.66 -15.06 -12.01
C VAL A 248 17.27 -15.37 -10.57
N PHE A 249 16.33 -16.30 -10.41
CA PHE A 249 15.80 -16.69 -9.10
C PHE A 249 16.23 -18.11 -8.73
N THR A 250 16.35 -18.36 -7.42
CA THR A 250 16.32 -19.73 -6.90
C THR A 250 14.98 -20.02 -6.24
N CYS A 251 14.46 -21.22 -6.46
CA CYS A 251 13.17 -21.64 -5.93
C CYS A 251 13.23 -23.06 -5.35
N THR A 252 12.23 -23.41 -4.55
CA THR A 252 12.11 -24.78 -4.01
C THR A 252 11.62 -25.74 -5.10
N ARG A 253 11.77 -27.05 -4.87
CA ARG A 253 11.23 -28.07 -5.78
C ARG A 253 9.75 -27.86 -6.10
N GLY A 254 8.92 -27.60 -5.09
CA GLY A 254 7.48 -27.39 -5.29
C GLY A 254 7.17 -26.18 -6.19
N VAL A 255 7.98 -25.13 -6.11
CA VAL A 255 7.86 -23.97 -7.01
C VAL A 255 8.31 -24.35 -8.43
N ALA A 256 9.41 -25.09 -8.58
CA ALA A 256 9.86 -25.58 -9.89
C ALA A 256 8.81 -26.49 -10.56
N GLU A 257 8.15 -27.37 -9.79
CA GLU A 257 7.01 -28.18 -10.24
C GLU A 257 5.83 -27.31 -10.69
N ALA A 258 5.55 -26.22 -9.97
CA ALA A 258 4.52 -25.27 -10.37
C ALA A 258 4.89 -24.52 -11.67
N ILE A 259 6.17 -24.20 -11.90
CA ILE A 259 6.65 -23.59 -13.15
C ILE A 259 6.44 -24.55 -14.33
N VAL A 260 6.84 -25.82 -14.19
CA VAL A 260 6.62 -26.85 -15.21
C VAL A 260 5.12 -26.99 -15.53
N ALA A 261 4.28 -27.02 -14.50
CA ALA A 261 2.83 -27.14 -14.65
C ALA A 261 2.21 -25.90 -15.35
N ASP A 262 2.66 -24.69 -15.01
CA ASP A 262 2.16 -23.47 -15.65
C ASP A 262 2.61 -23.36 -17.11
N GLN A 263 3.85 -23.72 -17.43
CA GLN A 263 4.35 -23.79 -18.80
C GLN A 263 3.51 -24.75 -19.66
N GLN A 264 3.15 -25.91 -19.11
CA GLN A 264 2.27 -26.86 -19.78
C GLN A 264 0.85 -26.28 -19.97
N ALA A 265 0.31 -25.60 -18.95
CA ALA A 265 -0.98 -24.92 -19.06
C ALA A 265 -0.97 -23.80 -20.11
N ALA A 266 0.11 -23.03 -20.22
CA ALA A 266 0.30 -22.01 -21.26
C ALA A 266 0.32 -22.62 -22.67
N ARG A 267 1.06 -23.71 -22.85
CA ARG A 267 1.07 -24.50 -24.11
C ARG A 267 -0.32 -24.99 -24.48
N ASP A 268 -1.10 -25.47 -23.51
CA ASP A 268 -2.47 -25.92 -23.75
C ASP A 268 -3.44 -24.77 -24.06
N ARG A 269 -3.28 -23.60 -23.42
CA ARG A 269 -4.04 -22.38 -23.78
C ARG A 269 -3.74 -21.95 -25.21
N TYR A 270 -2.47 -21.92 -25.60
CA TYR A 270 -2.09 -21.54 -26.96
C TYR A 270 -2.56 -22.57 -28.00
N ARG A 271 -2.49 -23.86 -27.68
CA ARG A 271 -3.08 -24.93 -28.50
C ARG A 271 -4.58 -24.68 -28.75
N LYS A 272 -5.35 -24.39 -27.69
CA LYS A 272 -6.79 -24.06 -27.82
C LYS A 272 -7.02 -22.81 -28.66
N HIS A 273 -6.21 -21.77 -28.47
CA HIS A 273 -6.27 -20.55 -29.28
C HIS A 273 -6.05 -20.85 -30.77
N LEU A 274 -5.03 -21.63 -31.13
CA LEU A 274 -4.77 -22.06 -32.50
C LEU A 274 -5.94 -22.88 -33.09
N ALA A 275 -6.51 -23.80 -32.31
CA ALA A 275 -7.68 -24.58 -32.75
C ALA A 275 -8.90 -23.69 -33.05
N ALA A 276 -9.15 -22.67 -32.21
CA ALA A 276 -10.23 -21.71 -32.44
C ALA A 276 -10.04 -20.91 -33.73
N HIS A 277 -8.80 -20.78 -34.22
CA HIS A 277 -8.44 -20.14 -35.48
C HIS A 277 -8.25 -21.14 -36.64
N GLY A 278 -8.74 -22.38 -36.48
CA GLY A 278 -8.73 -23.39 -37.54
C GLY A 278 -7.40 -24.12 -37.74
N VAL A 279 -6.39 -23.85 -36.91
CA VAL A 279 -5.10 -24.55 -36.96
C VAL A 279 -5.19 -25.83 -36.13
N THR A 280 -5.03 -26.99 -36.77
CA THR A 280 -5.16 -28.31 -36.13
C THR A 280 -4.07 -29.29 -36.56
N GLY A 281 -3.96 -30.41 -35.82
CA GLY A 281 -3.05 -31.51 -36.14
C GLY A 281 -1.58 -31.13 -36.10
N VAL A 282 -0.78 -31.69 -37.01
CA VAL A 282 0.69 -31.52 -37.02
C VAL A 282 1.13 -30.05 -37.06
N GLN A 283 0.40 -29.19 -37.78
CA GLN A 283 0.72 -27.78 -37.88
C GLN A 283 0.49 -27.04 -36.55
N GLN A 284 -0.51 -27.45 -35.78
CA GLN A 284 -0.78 -26.90 -34.45
C GLN A 284 0.34 -27.26 -33.47
N ASP A 285 0.72 -28.52 -33.41
CA ASP A 285 1.80 -28.96 -32.51
C ASP A 285 3.13 -28.30 -32.86
N ARG A 286 3.43 -28.15 -34.16
CA ARG A 286 4.60 -27.42 -34.63
C ARG A 286 4.62 -25.98 -34.10
N LEU A 287 3.53 -25.23 -34.27
CA LEU A 287 3.46 -23.84 -33.80
C LEU A 287 3.56 -23.72 -32.28
N VAL A 288 2.98 -24.65 -31.53
CA VAL A 288 3.09 -24.67 -30.07
C VAL A 288 4.55 -24.91 -29.63
N ASP A 289 5.25 -25.84 -30.28
CA ASP A 289 6.65 -26.13 -29.97
C ASP A 289 7.62 -25.04 -30.42
N GLU A 290 7.33 -24.35 -31.52
CA GLU A 290 8.10 -23.18 -31.98
C GLU A 290 7.87 -21.95 -31.10
N SER A 291 6.69 -21.84 -30.46
CA SER A 291 6.35 -20.70 -29.61
C SER A 291 6.84 -20.85 -28.17
N MET A 292 6.85 -22.06 -27.62
CA MET A 292 7.11 -22.30 -26.20
C MET A 292 7.84 -23.63 -25.99
N ALA A 293 8.93 -23.62 -25.21
CA ALA A 293 9.68 -24.82 -24.89
C ALA A 293 8.84 -25.88 -24.14
N ARG A 294 9.16 -27.16 -24.33
CA ARG A 294 8.58 -28.26 -23.54
C ARG A 294 9.35 -28.40 -22.24
N MET A 295 8.64 -28.51 -21.12
CA MET A 295 9.24 -28.65 -19.80
C MET A 295 8.70 -29.89 -19.09
N ARG A 296 9.57 -30.65 -18.44
CA ARG A 296 9.19 -31.80 -17.62
C ARG A 296 10.25 -32.09 -16.57
N PHE A 297 9.85 -32.79 -15.52
CA PHE A 297 10.81 -33.43 -14.62
C PHE A 297 11.25 -34.78 -15.19
N ASP A 298 12.56 -35.02 -15.20
CA ASP A 298 13.19 -36.34 -15.30
C ASP A 298 13.90 -36.60 -13.95
N GLY A 299 13.17 -37.24 -13.02
CA GLY A 299 13.60 -37.38 -11.63
C GLY A 299 13.73 -36.04 -10.89
N ASP A 300 14.97 -35.64 -10.60
CA ASP A 300 15.34 -34.39 -9.92
C ASP A 300 15.88 -33.33 -10.90
N VAL A 301 15.78 -33.58 -12.20
CA VAL A 301 16.23 -32.67 -13.25
C VAL A 301 15.02 -32.10 -13.96
N VAL A 302 14.98 -30.78 -14.13
CA VAL A 302 14.06 -30.14 -15.07
C VAL A 302 14.69 -30.20 -16.44
N ASP A 303 14.12 -31.01 -17.33
CA ASP A 303 14.44 -31.05 -18.75
C ASP A 303 13.63 -29.95 -19.45
N VAL A 304 14.35 -29.07 -20.15
CA VAL A 304 13.80 -28.00 -20.98
C VAL A 304 14.22 -28.21 -22.41
N ASP A 305 13.28 -28.61 -23.25
CA ASP A 305 13.52 -28.80 -24.68
C ASP A 305 13.11 -27.54 -25.44
N GLU A 306 14.12 -26.75 -25.83
CA GLU A 306 14.00 -25.50 -26.58
C GLU A 306 14.39 -25.69 -28.06
N THR A 307 14.61 -26.93 -28.49
CA THR A 307 15.19 -27.23 -29.82
C THR A 307 14.35 -26.67 -30.96
N ARG A 308 13.02 -26.64 -30.78
CA ARG A 308 12.07 -26.07 -31.74
C ARG A 308 11.91 -24.56 -31.64
N VAL A 309 12.11 -23.99 -30.45
CA VAL A 309 12.03 -22.54 -30.22
C VAL A 309 13.20 -21.85 -30.93
N HIS A 310 14.41 -22.41 -30.83
CA HIS A 310 15.62 -21.83 -31.44
C HIS A 310 15.97 -22.40 -32.80
N GLY A 311 15.34 -23.51 -33.21
CA GLY A 311 15.77 -24.26 -34.39
C GLY A 311 17.16 -24.88 -34.24
N ASP A 312 17.62 -25.09 -33.00
CA ASP A 312 18.93 -25.62 -32.64
C ASP A 312 18.76 -27.00 -31.97
N PRO A 313 19.25 -28.10 -32.56
CA PRO A 313 19.08 -29.44 -31.99
C PRO A 313 19.78 -29.64 -30.64
N ASP A 314 20.74 -28.78 -30.28
CA ASP A 314 21.49 -28.86 -29.03
C ASP A 314 20.90 -27.94 -27.93
N ALA A 315 19.82 -27.21 -28.22
CA ALA A 315 19.13 -26.32 -27.27
C ALA A 315 18.22 -27.12 -26.30
N VAL A 316 18.84 -28.01 -25.53
CA VAL A 316 18.21 -28.69 -24.40
C VAL A 316 18.92 -28.28 -23.12
N GLU A 317 18.20 -27.63 -22.22
CA GLU A 317 18.71 -27.24 -20.91
C GLU A 317 18.28 -28.25 -19.84
N ARG A 318 19.21 -28.56 -18.93
CA ARG A 318 18.98 -29.46 -17.80
C ARG A 318 19.28 -28.74 -16.51
N ILE A 319 18.24 -28.47 -15.73
CA ILE A 319 18.36 -27.74 -14.47
C ILE A 319 18.29 -28.75 -13.32
N THR A 320 19.43 -28.96 -12.68
CA THR A 320 19.53 -29.76 -11.45
C THR A 320 19.34 -28.88 -10.22
N ALA A 321 18.83 -29.46 -9.13
CA ALA A 321 18.90 -28.80 -7.83
C ALA A 321 20.36 -28.53 -7.42
N GLY A 322 20.61 -27.36 -6.84
CA GLY A 322 21.88 -27.00 -6.21
C GLY A 322 22.14 -27.79 -4.92
N ALA A 323 23.29 -27.54 -4.29
CA ALA A 323 23.68 -28.20 -3.04
C ALA A 323 22.71 -27.94 -1.87
N ASP A 324 21.94 -26.86 -1.94
CA ASP A 324 20.90 -26.46 -1.00
C ASP A 324 19.51 -27.04 -1.35
N GLY A 325 19.41 -27.87 -2.40
CA GLY A 325 18.16 -28.45 -2.88
C GLY A 325 17.27 -27.48 -3.66
N ARG A 326 17.76 -26.28 -4.01
CA ARG A 326 17.01 -25.27 -4.76
C ARG A 326 17.33 -25.31 -6.25
N TYR A 327 16.35 -24.95 -7.07
CA TYR A 327 16.50 -24.87 -8.52
C TYR A 327 16.79 -23.42 -8.92
N THR A 328 17.82 -23.22 -9.73
CA THR A 328 18.12 -21.89 -10.31
C THR A 328 17.38 -21.79 -11.63
N VAL A 329 16.43 -20.85 -11.70
CA VAL A 329 15.74 -20.52 -12.95
C VAL A 329 16.38 -19.27 -13.52
N MET A 330 17.06 -19.44 -14.64
CA MET A 330 17.75 -18.38 -15.36
C MET A 330 17.21 -18.25 -16.78
N GLY A 331 17.53 -17.12 -17.42
CA GLY A 331 17.12 -16.89 -18.80
C GLY A 331 18.04 -17.51 -19.83
N ARG A 332 17.42 -18.24 -20.77
CA ARG A 332 17.80 -18.32 -22.19
C ARG A 332 16.58 -18.00 -23.06
N SER A 333 15.60 -18.90 -23.16
CA SER A 333 14.25 -18.50 -23.66
C SER A 333 13.36 -17.92 -22.57
N TRP A 334 13.86 -17.83 -21.34
CA TRP A 334 13.07 -17.50 -20.16
C TRP A 334 13.43 -16.16 -19.55
N THR A 335 12.68 -15.18 -19.98
CA THR A 335 12.78 -13.79 -19.60
C THR A 335 11.98 -13.57 -18.32
N TRP A 336 12.56 -13.98 -17.20
CA TRP A 336 11.94 -13.82 -15.87
C TRP A 336 12.03 -12.37 -15.38
N ILE A 337 10.93 -11.90 -14.80
CA ILE A 337 10.83 -10.58 -14.17
C ILE A 337 10.32 -10.71 -12.75
N ALA A 338 10.73 -9.79 -11.88
CA ALA A 338 10.05 -9.58 -10.61
C ALA A 338 8.67 -8.95 -10.87
N VAL A 339 7.64 -9.45 -10.20
CA VAL A 339 6.25 -8.98 -10.36
C VAL A 339 5.65 -8.65 -9.00
N HIS A 340 4.70 -7.71 -8.97
CA HIS A 340 4.00 -7.41 -7.73
C HIS A 340 3.13 -8.61 -7.34
N PRO A 341 3.12 -9.06 -6.07
CA PRO A 341 2.25 -10.15 -5.64
C PRO A 341 0.75 -9.95 -5.99
N TYR A 342 0.21 -8.74 -5.81
CA TYR A 342 -1.16 -8.38 -6.22
C TYR A 342 -1.41 -8.39 -7.75
N ASP A 343 -0.38 -8.40 -8.59
CA ASP A 343 -0.55 -8.61 -10.04
C ASP A 343 -0.83 -10.08 -10.37
N CYS A 344 -0.55 -10.99 -9.43
CA CYS A 344 -0.76 -12.42 -9.60
C CYS A 344 -2.16 -12.86 -9.17
N ASP A 345 -2.76 -13.81 -9.89
CA ASP A 345 -4.02 -14.44 -9.46
C ASP A 345 -3.81 -15.46 -8.34
N ARG A 346 -2.66 -16.14 -8.36
CA ARG A 346 -2.16 -17.00 -7.27
C ARG A 346 -0.63 -16.97 -7.25
N ILE A 347 -0.05 -17.33 -6.11
CA ILE A 347 1.39 -17.50 -5.97
C ILE A 347 1.70 -18.95 -5.59
N ALA A 348 2.66 -19.54 -6.27
CA ALA A 348 3.21 -20.85 -5.91
C ALA A 348 4.43 -20.68 -5.00
N GLY A 349 4.41 -21.38 -3.86
CA GLY A 349 5.44 -21.31 -2.83
C GLY A 349 5.08 -20.39 -1.68
N ASP A 350 5.84 -20.50 -0.60
CA ASP A 350 5.61 -19.73 0.62
C ASP A 350 6.21 -18.33 0.49
N LEU A 351 5.39 -17.32 0.77
CA LEU A 351 5.83 -15.93 0.82
C LEU A 351 6.45 -15.65 2.19
N PRO A 352 7.70 -15.16 2.23
CA PRO A 352 8.33 -14.80 3.48
C PRO A 352 7.71 -13.52 4.05
N ASP A 353 7.57 -13.51 5.37
CA ASP A 353 7.22 -12.30 6.11
C ASP A 353 8.30 -11.23 5.94
N PRO A 354 7.98 -9.94 6.17
CA PRO A 354 8.97 -8.88 6.15
C PRO A 354 10.13 -9.22 7.08
N VAL A 355 11.35 -9.23 6.55
CA VAL A 355 12.54 -9.34 7.40
C VAL A 355 12.62 -8.03 8.18
N GLU A 356 12.47 -8.07 9.51
CA GLU A 356 12.74 -6.90 10.37
C GLU A 356 14.11 -6.34 10.01
N GLN A 357 14.14 -5.13 9.45
CA GLN A 357 15.40 -4.43 9.26
C GLN A 357 15.97 -4.14 10.66
N PRO A 358 17.25 -4.48 10.93
CA PRO A 358 17.87 -4.05 12.17
C PRO A 358 17.77 -2.52 12.27
N PRO A 359 17.49 -1.97 13.47
CA PRO A 359 17.31 -0.54 13.64
C PRO A 359 18.50 0.21 13.06
N ARG A 360 18.22 1.22 12.22
CA ARG A 360 19.27 2.12 11.72
C ARG A 360 20.04 2.66 12.93
N PRO A 361 21.38 2.59 12.94
CA PRO A 361 22.16 3.25 13.97
C PRO A 361 21.81 4.74 13.95
N ALA A 362 21.45 5.27 15.12
CA ALA A 362 21.21 6.70 15.29
C ALA A 362 22.45 7.47 14.80
N ALA A 363 22.22 8.41 13.89
CA ALA A 363 23.24 9.31 13.37
C ALA A 363 23.60 10.39 14.38
#